data_AF-A0A378X3D1-F1
#
_entry.id   AF-A0A378X3D1-F1
#
_cell.length_a   1.000
_cell.length_b   1.000
_cell.length_c   1.000
_cell.angle_alpha   90.00
_cell.angle_beta   90.00
_cell.angle_gamma   90.00
#
_symmetry.space_group_name_H-M   'P 1'
#
loop_
_entity.id
_entity.type
_entity.pdbx_description
1 polymer ?
#
loop_
_entity_poly.entity_id
_entity_poly.type
_entity_poly.pdbx_seq_one_letter_code
_entity_poly.pdbx_strand_id
1 'polypeptide(L)'
;MPDTKTTWTQQELVDEARRRFGDDHWTWAFRCPSCGDIATARDFKDAGAAPELIGQECIGRHLGALKGPPTTDGGRSIATRGCDWAAYGLFSGPWSIVMPDGHKAPSFPLAEAVSNA
;
A
#
# COMPACT_ATOMS: atom_id res chain seq x y z
N MET A 1 15.90 3.12 5.94
CA MET A 1 15.89 2.39 7.23
C MET A 1 14.45 1.92 7.46
N PRO A 2 14.16 0.72 8.00
CA PRO A 2 12.78 0.36 8.27
C PRO A 2 12.19 1.39 9.24
N ASP A 3 11.03 1.96 8.89
CA ASP A 3 10.31 2.89 9.74
C ASP A 3 10.08 2.23 11.11
N THR A 4 10.65 2.82 12.17
CA THR A 4 10.55 2.28 13.54
C THR A 4 9.14 2.41 14.12
N LYS A 5 8.33 3.30 13.54
CA LYS A 5 6.94 3.51 13.88
C LYS A 5 6.04 2.62 13.01
N THR A 6 5.32 1.70 13.67
CA THR A 6 4.40 0.76 13.02
C THR A 6 2.92 1.04 13.34
N THR A 7 2.63 1.95 14.27
CA THR A 7 1.26 2.38 14.59
C THR A 7 1.14 3.88 14.36
N TRP A 8 0.14 4.28 13.60
CA TRP A 8 -0.11 5.66 13.16
C TRP A 8 -1.56 6.01 13.41
N THR A 9 -1.90 7.25 13.74
CA THR A 9 -3.28 7.72 13.57
C THR A 9 -3.53 8.12 12.11
N GLN A 10 -4.79 8.23 11.70
CA GLN A 10 -5.13 8.74 10.36
C GLN A 10 -4.51 10.12 10.11
N GLN A 11 -4.52 11.01 11.11
CA GLN A 11 -3.93 12.35 10.98
C GLN A 11 -2.41 12.28 10.80
N GLU A 12 -1.73 11.47 11.61
CA GLU A 12 -0.28 11.31 11.49
C GLU A 12 0.14 10.70 10.15
N LEU A 13 -0.64 9.76 9.61
CA LEU A 13 -0.42 9.20 8.28
C LEU A 13 -0.54 10.28 7.21
N VAL A 14 -1.57 11.13 7.29
CA VAL A 14 -1.78 12.24 6.36
C VAL A 14 -0.62 13.24 6.44
N ASP A 15 -0.21 13.62 7.63
CA ASP A 15 0.89 14.58 7.83
C ASP A 15 2.21 14.03 7.30
N GLU A 16 2.48 12.74 7.51
CA GLU A 16 3.69 12.09 6.99
C GLU A 16 3.63 11.93 5.46
N ALA A 17 2.49 11.57 4.90
CA ALA A 17 2.32 11.49 3.45
C ALA A 17 2.52 12.86 2.78
N ARG A 18 1.95 13.92 3.36
CA ARG A 18 2.21 15.31 2.93
C ARG A 18 3.67 15.67 3.01
N ARG A 19 4.35 15.32 4.11
CA ARG A 19 5.78 15.57 4.28
C ARG A 19 6.63 14.87 3.22
N ARG A 20 6.26 13.65 2.80
CA ARG A 20 7.00 12.85 1.81
C ARG A 20 6.69 13.23 0.36
N PHE A 21 5.45 13.54 0.04
CA PHE A 21 4.95 13.60 -1.35
C PHE A 21 4.27 14.93 -1.71
N GLY A 22 4.08 15.84 -0.75
CA GLY A 22 3.33 17.08 -0.92
C GLY A 22 1.82 16.93 -0.75
N ASP A 23 1.06 17.99 -1.02
CA ASP A 23 -0.39 18.03 -0.77
C ASP A 23 -1.25 17.29 -1.79
N ASP A 24 -0.69 16.96 -2.97
CA ASP A 24 -1.42 16.19 -3.98
C ASP A 24 -1.53 14.71 -3.55
N HIS A 25 -2.66 14.35 -2.94
CA HIS A 25 -2.90 12.99 -2.47
C HIS A 25 -2.86 11.94 -3.59
N TRP A 26 -2.99 12.33 -4.86
CA TRP A 26 -2.87 11.41 -5.99
C TRP A 26 -1.45 10.86 -6.17
N THR A 27 -0.43 11.57 -5.64
CA THR A 27 0.98 11.16 -5.71
C THR A 27 1.44 10.36 -4.50
N TRP A 28 0.62 10.31 -3.44
CA TRP A 28 0.97 9.59 -2.21
C TRP A 28 1.16 8.11 -2.51
N ALA A 29 2.33 7.60 -2.13
CA ALA A 29 2.77 6.28 -2.53
C ALA A 29 2.94 5.35 -1.33
N PHE A 30 2.51 4.10 -1.48
CA PHE A 30 2.67 3.04 -0.49
C PHE A 30 3.46 1.89 -1.09
N ARG A 31 4.26 1.22 -0.26
CA ARG A 31 5.07 0.08 -0.67
C ARG A 31 4.44 -1.22 -0.18
N CYS A 32 4.14 -2.12 -1.10
CA CYS A 32 3.74 -3.48 -0.77
C CYS A 32 4.91 -4.20 -0.05
N PRO A 33 4.77 -4.64 1.20
CA PRO A 33 5.84 -5.36 1.91
C PRO A 33 5.98 -6.81 1.44
N SER A 34 5.02 -7.36 0.68
CA SER A 34 5.12 -8.71 0.11
C SER A 34 6.00 -8.75 -1.14
N CYS A 35 5.76 -7.88 -2.12
CA CYS A 35 6.48 -7.89 -3.40
C CYS A 35 7.38 -6.67 -3.64
N GLY A 36 7.30 -5.64 -2.79
CA GLY A 36 8.09 -4.42 -2.90
C GLY A 36 7.54 -3.37 -3.87
N ASP A 37 6.48 -3.66 -4.62
CA ASP A 37 5.88 -2.69 -5.55
C ASP A 37 5.45 -1.41 -4.83
N ILE A 38 5.70 -0.26 -5.46
CA ILE A 38 5.29 1.05 -4.97
C ILE A 38 4.16 1.53 -5.85
N ALA A 39 2.99 1.80 -5.28
CA ALA A 39 1.83 2.32 -5.99
C ALA A 39 1.34 3.63 -5.39
N THR A 40 0.74 4.46 -6.24
CA THR A 40 0.15 5.78 -5.94
C THR A 40 -1.37 5.76 -6.06
N ALA A 41 -2.07 6.71 -5.45
CA ALA A 41 -3.54 6.71 -5.50
C ALA A 41 -4.03 6.89 -6.94
N ARG A 42 -3.23 7.55 -7.79
CA ARG A 42 -3.45 7.65 -9.23
C ARG A 42 -3.37 6.29 -9.93
N ASP A 43 -2.42 5.43 -9.57
CA ASP A 43 -2.33 4.08 -10.13
C ASP A 43 -3.61 3.27 -9.92
N PHE A 44 -4.20 3.36 -8.72
CA PHE A 44 -5.46 2.69 -8.40
C PHE A 44 -6.62 3.24 -9.23
N LYS A 45 -6.72 4.57 -9.31
CA LYS A 45 -7.73 5.23 -10.15
C LYS A 45 -7.62 4.81 -11.61
N ASP A 46 -6.40 4.77 -12.15
CA ASP A 46 -6.16 4.43 -13.57
C ASP A 46 -6.40 2.93 -13.84
N ALA A 47 -6.25 2.08 -12.82
CA ALA A 47 -6.66 0.67 -12.85
C ALA A 47 -8.18 0.46 -12.64
N GLY A 48 -8.97 1.52 -12.43
CA GLY A 48 -10.40 1.44 -12.14
C GLY A 48 -10.74 0.91 -10.74
N ALA A 49 -9.78 0.95 -9.81
CA ALA A 49 -9.94 0.56 -8.42
C ALA A 49 -10.20 1.78 -7.51
N ALA A 50 -10.73 1.50 -6.31
CA ALA A 50 -10.91 2.53 -5.28
C ALA A 50 -9.53 3.01 -4.76
N PRO A 51 -9.19 4.30 -4.90
CA PRO A 51 -7.88 4.83 -4.47
C PRO A 51 -7.59 4.66 -2.97
N GLU A 52 -8.63 4.56 -2.14
CA GLU A 52 -8.54 4.37 -0.69
C GLU A 52 -7.94 3.01 -0.31
N LEU A 53 -7.87 2.06 -1.25
CA LEU A 53 -7.28 0.74 -1.04
C LEU A 53 -5.75 0.72 -1.11
N ILE A 54 -5.12 1.82 -1.53
CA ILE A 54 -3.66 1.89 -1.75
C ILE A 54 -2.79 1.48 -0.54
N GLY A 55 -3.27 1.75 0.66
CA GLY A 55 -2.59 1.35 1.89
C GLY A 55 -2.88 -0.10 2.30
N GLN A 56 -3.82 -0.79 1.67
CA GLN A 56 -4.29 -2.11 2.13
C GLN A 56 -4.14 -3.21 1.08
N GLU A 57 -4.16 -2.88 -0.20
CA GLU A 57 -4.12 -3.84 -1.29
C GLU A 57 -2.91 -3.56 -2.18
N CYS A 58 -2.25 -4.61 -2.66
CA CYS A 58 -1.24 -4.43 -3.71
C CYS A 58 -1.96 -4.15 -5.04
N ILE A 59 -1.45 -3.21 -5.83
CA ILE A 59 -2.02 -2.85 -7.13
C ILE A 59 -2.18 -4.07 -8.06
N GLY A 60 -1.31 -5.08 -7.91
CA GLY A 60 -1.39 -6.33 -8.67
C GLY A 60 -2.74 -7.04 -8.56
N ARG A 61 -3.43 -6.94 -7.42
CA ARG A 61 -4.80 -7.48 -7.24
C ARG A 61 -5.77 -6.91 -8.27
N HIS A 62 -5.64 -5.62 -8.56
CA HIS A 62 -6.48 -4.91 -9.53
C HIS A 62 -5.98 -5.03 -10.97
N LEU A 63 -4.71 -5.41 -11.15
CA LEU A 63 -4.10 -5.68 -12.46
C LEU A 63 -4.14 -7.17 -12.87
N GLY A 64 -4.92 -7.99 -12.17
CA GLY A 64 -5.22 -9.37 -12.58
C GLY A 64 -4.43 -10.46 -11.85
N ALA A 65 -3.66 -10.15 -10.81
CA ALA A 65 -2.94 -11.14 -10.03
C ALA A 65 -3.86 -12.23 -9.45
N LEU A 66 -5.12 -11.91 -9.15
CA LEU A 66 -6.12 -12.87 -8.64
C LEU A 66 -6.67 -13.86 -9.68
N LYS A 67 -6.40 -13.66 -10.98
CA LYS A 67 -7.03 -14.41 -12.07
C LYS A 67 -6.11 -15.47 -12.69
N GLY A 68 -4.85 -15.55 -12.26
CA GLY A 68 -3.86 -16.51 -12.76
C GLY A 68 -3.60 -17.66 -11.79
N PRO A 69 -3.01 -18.78 -12.27
CA PRO A 69 -2.47 -19.79 -11.36
C PRO A 69 -1.37 -19.17 -10.47
N PRO A 70 -1.20 -19.59 -9.21
CA PRO A 70 -0.14 -19.10 -8.33
C PRO A 70 1.22 -19.22 -9.04
N THR A 71 1.92 -18.10 -9.20
CA THR A 71 3.20 -18.08 -9.93
C THR A 71 4.36 -18.56 -9.04
N THR A 72 5.51 -18.80 -9.68
CA THR A 72 6.69 -19.55 -9.19
C THR A 72 7.48 -18.95 -8.03
N ASP A 73 6.95 -17.96 -7.30
CA ASP A 73 7.65 -17.36 -6.16
C ASP A 73 6.84 -17.45 -4.86
N GLY A 74 6.93 -18.61 -4.21
CA GLY A 74 6.45 -18.82 -2.84
C GLY A 74 4.92 -18.80 -2.67
N GLY A 75 4.15 -19.11 -3.73
CA GLY A 75 2.69 -19.18 -3.69
C GLY A 75 1.98 -17.84 -3.91
N ARG A 76 2.72 -16.81 -4.36
CA ARG A 76 2.17 -15.48 -4.70
C ARG A 76 1.81 -15.42 -6.18
N SER A 77 0.63 -14.89 -6.50
CA SER A 77 0.26 -14.60 -7.88
C SER A 77 0.76 -13.20 -8.25
N ILE A 78 1.47 -13.07 -9.36
CA ILE A 78 2.08 -11.81 -9.82
C ILE A 78 1.39 -11.37 -11.13
N ALA A 79 0.94 -10.11 -11.17
CA ALA A 79 0.49 -9.48 -12.42
C ALA A 79 1.69 -8.87 -13.17
N THR A 80 1.48 -8.16 -14.28
CA THR A 80 2.56 -7.37 -14.92
C THR A 80 3.24 -6.41 -13.94
N ARG A 81 2.49 -5.94 -12.94
CA ARG A 81 2.98 -5.14 -11.81
C ARG A 81 2.28 -5.57 -10.53
N GLY A 82 3.04 -5.76 -9.46
CA GLY A 82 2.53 -6.10 -8.14
C GLY A 82 2.03 -7.54 -7.99
N CYS A 83 1.70 -7.91 -6.75
CA CYS A 83 1.19 -9.22 -6.35
C CYS A 83 -0.28 -9.19 -5.93
N ASP A 84 -0.80 -10.34 -5.50
CA ASP A 84 -2.17 -10.51 -4.98
C ASP A 84 -2.33 -10.20 -3.48
N TRP A 85 -1.30 -9.72 -2.79
CA TRP A 85 -1.32 -9.55 -1.33
C TRP A 85 -2.19 -8.38 -0.86
N ALA A 86 -2.82 -8.55 0.30
CA ALA A 86 -3.58 -7.54 1.03
C ALA A 86 -3.17 -7.53 2.51
N ALA A 87 -3.30 -6.38 3.17
CA ALA A 87 -2.93 -6.16 4.56
C ALA A 87 -3.93 -6.76 5.56
N TYR A 88 -5.09 -7.21 5.09
CA TYR A 88 -6.16 -7.76 5.92
C TYR A 88 -6.29 -9.27 5.75
N GLY A 89 -7.03 -9.91 6.68
CA GLY A 89 -7.25 -11.35 6.69
C GLY A 89 -6.24 -12.09 7.57
N LEU A 90 -5.70 -13.20 7.08
CA LEU A 90 -4.82 -14.08 7.88
C LEU A 90 -3.46 -13.42 8.22
N PHE A 91 -2.90 -12.66 7.28
CA PHE A 91 -1.63 -11.97 7.44
C PHE A 91 -1.86 -10.47 7.47
N SER A 92 -1.53 -9.83 8.59
CA SER A 92 -1.69 -8.38 8.76
C SER A 92 -0.59 -7.60 8.04
N GLY A 93 -0.95 -6.41 7.57
CA GLY A 93 0.01 -5.36 7.20
C GLY A 93 0.97 -5.04 8.35
N PRO A 94 2.21 -4.60 8.04
CA PRO A 94 3.21 -4.24 9.04
C PRO A 94 2.90 -2.92 9.76
N TRP A 95 2.02 -2.08 9.19
CA TRP A 95 1.51 -0.87 9.83
C TRP A 95 0.08 -1.06 10.32
N SER A 96 -0.29 -0.28 11.35
CA SER A 96 -1.64 -0.19 11.89
C SER A 96 -2.06 1.28 11.96
N ILE A 97 -3.18 1.61 11.33
CA ILE A 97 -3.77 2.95 11.31
C ILE A 97 -4.92 2.99 12.31
N VAL A 98 -4.80 3.82 13.34
CA VAL A 98 -5.86 4.13 14.30
C VAL A 98 -6.78 5.15 13.66
N MET A 99 -8.03 4.72 13.43
CA MET A 99 -9.08 5.51 12.82
C MET A 99 -9.80 6.37 13.87
N PRO A 100 -10.56 7.41 13.46
CA PRO A 100 -11.17 8.36 14.40
C PRO A 100 -12.13 7.74 15.43
N ASP A 101 -12.75 6.62 15.12
CA ASP A 101 -13.62 5.84 16.01
C ASP A 101 -12.85 4.85 16.92
N GLY A 102 -11.51 4.85 16.84
CA GLY A 102 -10.62 3.99 17.61
C GLY A 102 -10.33 2.61 16.98
N HIS A 103 -10.96 2.24 15.86
CA HIS A 103 -10.62 0.97 15.20
C HIS A 103 -9.24 1.03 14.55
N LYS A 104 -8.59 -0.14 14.44
CA LYS A 104 -7.26 -0.27 13.85
C LYS A 104 -7.35 -0.96 12.50
N ALA A 105 -7.05 -0.23 11.43
CA ALA A 105 -6.94 -0.77 10.09
C ALA A 105 -5.50 -1.21 9.81
N PRO A 106 -5.25 -2.45 9.36
CA PRO A 106 -3.91 -2.84 8.94
C PRO A 106 -3.54 -2.10 7.64
N SER A 107 -2.26 -1.76 7.47
CA SER A 107 -1.77 -0.98 6.33
C SER A 107 -0.37 -1.40 5.91
N PHE A 108 -0.05 -1.08 4.68
CA PHE A 108 1.28 -1.02 4.11
C PHE A 108 1.99 0.24 4.62
N PRO A 109 3.33 0.25 4.62
CA PRO A 109 4.10 1.46 4.86
C PRO A 109 3.98 2.43 3.67
N LEU A 110 4.04 3.73 3.95
CA LEU A 110 4.34 4.73 2.93
C LEU A 110 5.67 4.38 2.26
N ALA A 111 5.76 4.61 0.96
CA ALA A 111 7.03 4.49 0.25
C ALA A 111 8.04 5.55 0.76
N GLU A 112 9.33 5.33 0.50
CA GLU A 112 10.33 6.38 0.71
C GLU A 112 10.09 7.49 -0.32
N ALA A 113 10.28 8.76 0.09
CA ALA A 113 10.28 9.86 -0.86
C ALA A 113 11.46 9.67 -1.83
N VAL A 114 11.21 9.76 -3.13
CA VAL A 114 12.30 9.80 -4.11
C VAL A 114 13.09 11.08 -3.87
N SER A 115 14.27 10.97 -3.27
CA SER A 115 15.25 12.04 -3.26
C SER A 115 15.70 12.24 -4.71
N ASN A 116 15.19 13.29 -5.35
CA ASN A 116 15.77 13.79 -6.59
C ASN A 116 17.22 14.19 -6.27
N ALA A 117 18.18 13.34 -6.64
CA ALA A 117 19.58 13.68 -6.71
C ALA A 117 19.87 14.45 -8.01
#